data_AF-A0AAU9QY57-F1
#
_entry.id   AF-A0AAU9QY57-F1
#
_cell.length_a   1.000
_cell.length_b   1.000
_cell.length_c   1.000
_cell.angle_alpha   90.00
_cell.angle_beta   90.00
_cell.angle_gamma   90.00
#
_symmetry.space_group_name_H-M   'P 1'
#
loop_
_entity.id
_entity.type
_entity.pdbx_description
1 polymer ?
#
loop_
_entity_poly.entity_id
_entity_poly.type
_entity_poly.pdbx_seq_one_letter_code
_entity_poly.pdbx_strand_id
1 'polypeptide(L)' 'MDVGLTEQFLIIKKLKQSYSVKTLCEVFNVHRSSYNYWHKRPTVINAEAVKLAAWLARLTPQAMAQREREPLQI' A
#
# COMPACT_ATOMS: atom_id res chain seq x y z
N MET A 1 -6.83 1.29 -7.19
CA MET A 1 -6.11 0.39 -6.27
C MET A 1 -7.15 -0.56 -5.68
N ASP A 2 -6.93 -1.86 -5.78
CA ASP A 2 -7.90 -2.87 -5.36
C ASP A 2 -8.06 -2.86 -3.83
N VAL A 3 -9.08 -2.15 -3.35
CA VAL A 3 -9.34 -1.95 -1.92
C VAL A 3 -9.72 -3.30 -1.27
N GLY A 4 -10.36 -4.19 -2.03
CA GLY A 4 -10.78 -5.52 -1.57
C GLY A 4 -9.63 -6.47 -1.24
N LEU A 5 -8.51 -6.43 -1.98
CA LEU A 5 -7.37 -7.32 -1.77
C LEU A 5 -6.76 -7.18 -0.36
N THR A 6 -6.75 -5.97 0.17
CA THR A 6 -6.17 -5.69 1.50
C THR A 6 -7.03 -6.29 2.62
N GLU A 7 -8.35 -6.21 2.50
CA GLU A 7 -9.28 -6.84 3.44
C GLU A 7 -9.17 -8.37 3.41
N GLN A 8 -9.06 -8.96 2.22
CA GLN A 8 -8.84 -10.40 2.08
C GLN A 8 -7.56 -10.85 2.80
N PHE A 9 -6.45 -10.11 2.62
CA PHE A 9 -5.20 -10.43 3.33
C PHE A 9 -5.29 -10.28 4.85
N LEU A 10 -6.08 -9.31 5.35
CA LEU A 10 -6.35 -9.18 6.78
C LEU A 10 -7.13 -10.37 7.34
N ILE A 11 -8.14 -10.86 6.60
CA ILE A 11 -8.91 -12.04 6.99
C ILE A 11 -8.00 -13.27 7.01
N ILE A 12 -7.17 -13.47 5.98
CA ILE A 12 -6.18 -14.56 5.92
C ILE A 12 -5.21 -14.47 7.11
N LYS A 13 -4.73 -13.28 7.47
CA LYS A 13 -3.84 -13.07 8.62
C LYS A 13 -4.51 -13.48 9.95
N LYS A 14 -5.80 -13.18 10.12
CA LYS A 14 -6.58 -13.58 11.31
C LYS A 14 -6.84 -15.09 11.35
N LEU A 15 -7.12 -15.70 10.20
CA LEU A 15 -7.46 -17.13 10.10
C LEU A 15 -6.23 -18.06 10.07
N LYS A 16 -5.03 -17.53 9.81
CA LYS A 16 -3.76 -18.28 9.80
C LYS A 16 -3.51 -19.09 11.08
N GLN A 17 -4.07 -18.67 12.21
CA GLN A 17 -3.95 -19.39 13.50
C GLN A 17 -4.68 -20.74 13.52
N SER A 18 -5.74 -20.90 12.72
CA SER A 18 -6.58 -22.10 12.68
C SER A 18 -6.44 -22.89 11.37
N TYR A 19 -6.01 -22.23 10.28
CA TYR A 19 -5.93 -22.83 8.95
C TYR A 19 -4.59 -22.53 8.28
N SER A 20 -4.17 -23.44 7.38
CA SER A 20 -2.94 -23.24 6.63
C SER A 20 -3.06 -22.06 5.65
N VAL A 21 -2.00 -21.26 5.53
CA VAL A 21 -1.95 -20.14 4.57
C VAL A 21 -2.15 -20.60 3.13
N LYS A 22 -1.80 -21.85 2.81
CA LYS A 22 -1.99 -22.42 1.47
C LYS A 22 -3.48 -22.53 1.14
N THR A 23 -4.23 -23.18 2.03
CA THR A 23 -5.68 -23.34 1.91
C THR A 23 -6.39 -22.00 1.87
N LEU A 24 -5.97 -21.06 2.72
CA LEU A 24 -6.54 -19.71 2.72
C LEU A 24 -6.25 -18.97 1.41
N CYS A 25 -5.02 -19.02 0.89
CA CYS A 25 -4.69 -18.42 -0.41
C CYS A 25 -5.51 -19.03 -1.56
N GLU A 26 -5.75 -20.34 -1.55
CA GLU A 26 -6.59 -21.03 -2.53
C GLU A 26 -8.06 -20.59 -2.45
N VAL A 27 -8.63 -20.49 -1.25
CA VAL A 27 -10.03 -20.06 -1.02
C VAL A 27 -10.27 -18.60 -1.43
N PHE A 28 -9.34 -17.71 -1.09
CA PHE A 28 -9.42 -16.29 -1.46
C PHE A 28 -8.92 -16.01 -2.88
N ASN A 29 -8.53 -17.05 -3.63
CA ASN A 29 -7.96 -16.95 -4.98
C ASN A 29 -6.77 -15.97 -5.08
N VAL A 30 -5.98 -15.85 -4.00
CA VAL A 30 -4.82 -14.96 -3.92
C VAL A 30 -3.53 -15.74 -3.96
N HIS A 31 -2.54 -15.18 -4.67
CA HIS A 31 -1.24 -15.84 -4.79
C HIS A 31 -0.44 -15.73 -3.48
N ARG A 32 0.27 -16.80 -3.13
CA ARG A 32 1.16 -16.82 -1.95
C ARG A 32 2.19 -15.70 -1.98
N SER A 33 2.71 -15.36 -3.17
CA SER A 33 3.66 -14.27 -3.37
C SER A 33 3.05 -12.91 -3.03
N SER A 34 1.80 -12.67 -3.44
CA SER A 34 1.05 -11.44 -3.13
C SER A 34 0.79 -11.30 -1.63
N TYR A 35 0.35 -12.39 -0.98
CA TYR A 35 0.18 -12.40 0.46
C TYR A 35 1.51 -12.17 1.20
N ASN A 36 2.61 -12.78 0.75
CA ASN A 36 3.92 -12.59 1.37
C ASN A 36 4.44 -11.16 1.19
N TYR A 37 4.24 -10.56 0.02
CA TYR A 37 4.61 -9.16 -0.23
C TYR A 37 3.81 -8.24 0.69
N TRP A 38 2.50 -8.44 0.80
CA TRP A 38 1.65 -7.69 1.71
C TRP A 38 2.02 -7.90 3.18
N HIS A 39 2.32 -9.15 3.58
CA HIS A 39 2.69 -9.49 4.95
C HIS A 39 4.03 -8.88 5.37
N LYS A 40 4.97 -8.77 4.43
CA LYS A 40 6.25 -8.09 4.62
C LYS A 40 6.13 -6.57 4.63
N ARG A 41 4.99 -5.99 4.24
CA ARG A 41 4.82 -4.54 4.31
C ARG A 41 4.94 -4.10 5.77
N PRO A 42 5.73 -3.05 6.05
CA PRO A 42 5.79 -2.49 7.38
C PRO A 42 4.37 -2.04 7.76
N THR A 43 3.77 -2.74 8.73
CA THR A 43 2.46 -2.37 9.30
C THR A 43 2.58 -1.13 10.18
N VAL A 44 3.80 -0.81 10.61
CA VAL A 44 4.12 0.42 11.31
C VAL A 44 4.20 1.52 10.26
N ILE A 45 3.09 2.23 10.10
CA ILE A 45 3.13 3.54 9.51
C ILE A 45 4.05 4.36 10.42
N ASN A 46 5.28 4.63 9.97
CA ASN A 46 6.22 5.43 10.73
C ASN A 46 5.57 6.79 10.96
N ALA A 47 5.38 7.17 12.23
CA ALA A 47 4.76 8.44 12.59
C ALA A 47 5.48 9.62 11.93
N GLU A 48 6.81 9.51 11.75
CA GLU A 48 7.62 10.47 11.02
C GLU A 48 7.28 10.53 9.53
N ALA A 49 7.00 9.38 8.90
CA ALA A 49 6.57 9.34 7.50
C ALA A 49 5.18 9.96 7.31
N VAL A 50 4.27 9.82 8.27
CA VAL A 50 2.95 10.49 8.24
C VAL A 50 3.07 11.97 8.46
N LYS A 51 3.87 12.40 9.44
CA LYS A 51 4.14 13.83 9.65
C LYS A 51 4.78 14.45 8.43
N LEU A 52 5.75 13.75 7.82
CA LEU A 52 6.40 14.18 6.60
C LEU A 52 5.41 14.26 5.44
N ALA A 53 4.58 13.23 5.22
CA ALA A 53 3.56 13.24 4.18
C ALA A 53 2.51 14.35 4.39
N ALA A 54 2.07 14.57 5.63
CA ALA A 54 1.15 15.64 5.98
C ALA A 54 1.79 17.03 5.85
N TRP A 55 3.10 17.15 6.12
CA TRP A 55 3.86 18.37 5.88
C TRP A 55 4.02 18.64 4.38
N LEU A 56 4.42 17.64 3.59
CA LEU A 56 4.53 17.74 2.14
C LEU A 56 3.19 18.08 1.48
N ALA A 57 2.10 17.45 1.90
CA ALA A 57 0.74 17.75 1.41
C ALA A 57 0.31 19.20 1.69
N ARG A 58 0.69 19.76 2.86
CA ARG A 58 0.42 21.17 3.18
C ARG A 58 1.25 22.13 2.33
N LEU A 59 2.44 21.73 1.90
CA LEU A 59 3.32 22.55 1.08
C LEU A 59 3.09 22.41 -0.43
N THR A 60 2.30 21.43 -0.86
CA THR A 60 2.08 21.18 -2.28
C THR A 60 0.64 21.48 -2.75
N PRO A 61 0.19 22.76 -2.72
CA PRO A 61 -0.77 23.25 -3.71
C PRO A 61 -0.10 23.75 -5.00
N GLN A 62 1.22 24.00 -5.03
CA GLN A 62 1.88 24.73 -6.14
C GLN A 62 2.93 23.94 -6.95
N ALA A 63 3.60 22.94 -6.38
CA ALA A 63 4.71 22.25 -7.06
C ALA A 63 4.29 21.35 -8.24
N MET A 64 3.03 20.89 -8.28
CA MET A 64 2.51 20.07 -9.38
C MET A 64 2.03 20.93 -10.57
N ALA A 65 1.77 22.22 -10.37
CA ALA A 65 1.34 23.13 -11.42
C ALA A 65 2.50 23.75 -12.22
N GLN A 66 3.76 23.60 -11.76
CA GLN A 66 4.93 24.14 -12.45
C GLN A 66 5.60 23.15 -13.42
N ARG A 67 5.20 21.88 -13.46
CA ARG A 67 5.82 20.89 -14.38
C ARG A 67 5.27 20.93 -15.81
N GLU A 68 4.17 21.62 -16.06
CA GLU A 68 3.60 21.79 -17.43
C GLU A 68 3.98 23.12 -18.11
N ARG A 69 4.91 23.91 -17.55
CA ARG A 69 5.45 25.10 -18.23
C ARG A 69 6.96 25.18 -18.12
N GLU A 70 7.64 24.26 -18.78
CA GLU A 70 8.97 24.57 -19.30
C GLU A 70 8.99 24.24 -20.79
N PRO A 71 8.71 25.22 -21.68
CA PRO A 71 9.00 25.04 -23.08
C PRO A 71 10.53 24.98 -23.23
N LEU A 72 11.02 23.89 -23.82
CA LEU A 72 12.34 23.85 -24.42
C LEU A 72 12.46 24.99 -25.44
N GLN A 73 13.20 26.04 -25.11
CA GLN A 73 13.75 27.02 -26.06
C GLN A 73 15.21 27.27 -25.65
N ILE A 74 16.13 26.52 -26.28
CA ILE A 74 17.02 26.94 -27.40
C ILE A 74 18.11 27.90 -26.92
#